data_AF-A0ABD3XM13-F1
#
_entry.id   AF-A0ABD3XM13-F1
#
_cell.length_a   1.000
_cell.length_b   1.000
_cell.length_c   1.000
_cell.angle_alpha   90.00
_cell.angle_beta   90.00
_cell.angle_gamma   90.00
#
_symmetry.space_group_name_H-M   'P 1'
#
loop_
_entity.id
_entity.type
_entity.pdbx_description
1 polymer ?
#
loop_
_entity_poly.entity_id
_entity_poly.type
_entity_poly.pdbx_seq_one_letter_code
_entity_poly.pdbx_strand_id
1 'polypeptide(L)'
;MYASKRIAYRPPTYRSRNLLATIDHNRHINRPSIVNRDGILSISVSGIKEVSIKSRSWSAYPVKEDKSYDYITELMEKVIERMLNNNIGRNRPVVLETDDPRRISRVLAPIPPSATTEIVQQQKSRFSSKRDDTLDDTNRLNSV
;
A
#
# COMPACT_ATOMS: atom_id res chain seq x y z
N MET A 1 3.20 -0.39 -8.59
CA MET A 1 4.61 -0.27 -8.20
C MET A 1 4.84 0.55 -6.91
N TYR A 2 3.82 0.90 -6.08
CA TYR A 2 4.07 1.82 -4.93
C TYR A 2 3.52 1.38 -3.55
N ALA A 3 3.02 0.14 -3.44
CA ALA A 3 2.75 -0.63 -2.21
C ALA A 3 1.65 -1.67 -2.48
N SER A 4 1.57 -2.70 -1.62
CA SER A 4 0.42 -3.61 -1.53
C SER A 4 -0.89 -2.84 -1.32
N LYS A 5 -1.99 -3.29 -1.98
CA LYS A 5 -3.37 -2.77 -1.77
C LYS A 5 -3.78 -2.74 -0.30
N ARG A 6 -3.11 -3.51 0.57
CA ARG A 6 -3.43 -3.68 1.99
C ARG A 6 -2.74 -2.67 2.93
N ILE A 7 -1.90 -1.77 2.42
CA ILE A 7 -1.35 -0.70 3.26
C ILE A 7 -2.36 0.44 3.32
N ALA A 8 -3.05 0.57 4.46
CA ALA A 8 -3.98 1.66 4.72
C ALA A 8 -3.32 3.02 4.42
N TYR A 9 -4.04 3.88 3.69
CA TYR A 9 -3.64 5.25 3.35
C TYR A 9 -3.62 6.14 4.61
N ARG A 10 -2.64 5.92 5.49
CA ARG A 10 -2.41 6.82 6.64
C ARG A 10 -1.75 8.12 6.14
N PRO A 11 -1.97 9.27 6.81
CA PRO A 11 -1.45 10.56 6.36
C PRO A 11 0.06 10.62 6.02
N PRO A 12 0.97 9.99 6.78
CA PRO A 12 2.39 9.98 6.43
C PRO A 12 2.68 9.15 5.19
N THR A 13 2.04 7.99 5.07
CA THR A 13 2.17 7.13 3.89
C THR A 13 1.65 7.82 2.63
N TYR A 14 0.52 8.55 2.75
CA TYR A 14 -0.02 9.40 1.69
C TYR A 14 1.00 10.47 1.27
N ARG A 15 1.54 11.22 2.23
CA ARG A 15 2.54 12.27 1.97
C ARG A 15 3.79 11.72 1.30
N SER A 16 4.34 10.63 1.80
CA SER A 16 5.51 9.98 1.19
C SER A 16 5.26 9.54 -0.24
N ARG A 17 4.05 9.03 -0.55
CA ARG A 17 3.68 8.67 -1.93
C ARG A 17 3.60 9.89 -2.84
N ASN A 18 3.00 10.98 -2.37
CA ASN A 18 2.94 12.22 -3.13
C ASN A 18 4.34 12.77 -3.42
N LEU A 19 5.21 12.79 -2.42
CA LEU A 19 6.60 13.24 -2.58
C LEU A 19 7.35 12.35 -3.58
N LEU A 20 7.21 11.03 -3.49
CA LEU A 20 7.82 10.10 -4.43
C LEU A 20 7.30 10.30 -5.85
N ALA A 21 5.99 10.55 -6.01
CA ALA A 21 5.40 10.87 -7.30
C ALA A 21 5.91 12.20 -7.87
N THR A 22 6.14 13.21 -7.03
CA THR A 22 6.77 14.47 -7.44
C THR A 22 8.20 14.25 -7.90
N ILE A 23 8.99 13.44 -7.18
CA ILE A 23 10.35 13.08 -7.59
C ILE A 23 10.34 12.32 -8.92
N ASP A 24 9.46 11.32 -9.07
CA ASP A 24 9.28 10.58 -10.32
C ASP A 24 8.93 11.51 -11.48
N HIS A 25 7.99 12.45 -11.27
CA HIS A 25 7.62 13.42 -12.29
C HIS A 25 8.80 14.30 -12.69
N ASN A 26 9.47 14.91 -11.71
CA ASN A 26 10.59 15.81 -11.94
C ASN A 26 11.75 15.11 -12.66
N ARG A 27 12.01 13.84 -12.36
CA ARG A 27 13.07 13.07 -13.03
C ARG A 27 12.72 12.76 -14.48
N HIS A 28 11.44 12.63 -14.81
CA HIS A 28 10.97 12.13 -16.09
C HIS A 28 10.33 13.18 -17.02
N ILE A 29 10.19 14.44 -16.58
CA ILE A 29 9.52 15.51 -17.32
C ILE A 29 10.25 15.84 -18.64
N ASN A 30 11.57 15.96 -18.58
CA ASN A 30 12.43 16.39 -19.69
C ASN A 30 13.11 15.22 -20.42
N ARG A 31 12.53 14.02 -20.39
CA ARG A 31 13.06 12.89 -21.16
C ARG A 31 13.06 13.21 -22.66
N PRO A 32 14.19 13.02 -23.36
CA PRO A 32 14.25 13.24 -24.79
C PRO A 32 13.42 12.18 -25.53
N SER A 33 13.13 12.50 -26.78
CA SER A 33 12.45 11.58 -27.68
C SER A 33 13.45 10.60 -28.29
N ILE A 34 13.04 9.35 -28.45
CA ILE A 34 13.85 8.33 -29.11
C ILE A 34 14.04 8.75 -30.57
N VAL A 35 15.27 8.67 -31.05
CA VAL A 35 15.63 8.91 -32.44
C VAL A 35 16.09 7.57 -33.02
N ASN A 36 15.54 7.19 -34.16
CA ASN A 36 16.00 6.00 -34.88
C ASN A 36 17.42 6.23 -35.45
N ARG A 37 18.08 5.15 -35.89
CA ARG A 37 19.43 5.19 -36.48
C ARG A 37 19.61 6.21 -37.61
N ASP A 38 18.53 6.52 -38.32
CA ASP A 38 18.52 7.45 -39.45
C ASP A 38 18.32 8.93 -39.05
N GLY A 39 18.35 9.25 -37.75
CA GLY A 39 18.11 10.61 -37.24
C GLY A 39 16.64 11.05 -37.24
N ILE A 40 15.74 10.17 -37.65
CA ILE A 40 14.29 10.40 -37.66
C ILE A 40 13.74 10.11 -36.26
N LEU A 41 12.97 11.06 -35.70
CA LEU A 41 12.25 10.88 -34.45
C LEU A 41 11.36 9.64 -34.53
N SER A 42 11.49 8.73 -33.57
CA SER A 42 10.57 7.60 -33.42
C SER A 42 9.22 8.15 -32.97
N ILE A 43 8.35 8.41 -33.94
CA ILE A 43 6.98 8.84 -33.69
C ILE A 43 6.17 7.61 -33.35
N SER A 44 5.57 7.58 -32.15
CA SER A 44 4.45 6.69 -31.92
C SER A 44 3.24 7.39 -32.50
N VAL A 45 2.67 6.80 -33.53
CA VAL A 45 1.24 6.97 -33.73
C VAL A 45 0.62 6.29 -32.52
N SER A 46 0.35 7.06 -31.46
CA SER A 46 -0.38 6.60 -30.27
C SER A 46 -1.84 6.41 -30.68
N GLY A 47 -2.05 5.50 -31.61
CA GLY A 47 -3.24 4.71 -31.65
C GLY A 47 -3.05 3.56 -30.67
N ILE A 48 -3.37 3.78 -29.40
CA ILE A 48 -4.39 2.83 -28.90
C ILE A 48 -5.49 2.96 -29.95
N LYS A 49 -6.02 1.87 -30.50
CA LYS A 49 -7.16 1.93 -31.46
C LYS A 49 -8.41 2.66 -30.91
N GLU A 50 -8.29 3.41 -29.84
CA GLU A 50 -9.22 4.38 -29.31
C GLU A 50 -8.98 5.72 -30.00
N VAL A 51 -9.53 5.80 -31.21
CA VAL A 51 -9.99 7.06 -31.80
C VAL A 51 -10.61 7.90 -30.68
N SER A 52 -10.19 9.17 -30.53
CA SER A 52 -10.92 10.12 -29.68
C SER A 52 -12.39 10.08 -30.10
N ILE A 53 -13.25 9.51 -29.27
CA ILE A 53 -14.66 9.26 -29.62
C ILE A 53 -15.35 10.57 -30.05
N LYS A 54 -14.91 11.70 -29.47
CA LYS A 54 -15.40 13.04 -29.80
C LYS A 54 -14.86 13.59 -31.11
N SER A 55 -13.57 13.43 -31.44
CA SER A 55 -12.95 14.13 -32.58
C SER A 55 -12.67 13.25 -33.80
N ARG A 56 -12.82 11.92 -33.69
CA ARG A 56 -12.52 10.94 -34.74
C ARG A 56 -11.14 11.13 -35.42
N SER A 57 -10.18 11.72 -34.71
CA SER A 57 -8.88 12.10 -35.26
C SER A 57 -7.76 11.23 -34.70
N TRP A 58 -6.78 10.92 -35.55
CA TRP A 58 -5.52 10.30 -35.13
C TRP A 58 -4.59 11.38 -34.58
N SER A 59 -3.86 11.08 -33.52
CA SER A 59 -2.81 11.97 -32.98
C SER A 59 -1.50 11.20 -32.92
N ALA A 60 -0.45 11.82 -33.43
CA ALA A 60 0.91 11.28 -33.39
C ALA A 60 1.72 12.04 -32.34
N TYR A 61 2.48 11.31 -31.53
CA TYR A 61 3.34 11.90 -30.51
C TYR A 61 4.73 11.27 -30.61
N PRO A 62 5.80 12.02 -30.30
CA PRO A 62 7.13 11.42 -30.27
C PRO A 62 7.25 10.44 -29.09
N VAL A 63 7.78 9.24 -29.34
CA VAL A 63 8.10 8.28 -28.27
C VAL A 63 9.23 8.87 -27.44
N LYS A 64 9.03 8.94 -26.13
CA LYS A 64 10.10 9.31 -25.19
C LYS A 64 10.91 8.09 -24.80
N GLU A 65 12.16 8.32 -24.40
CA GLU A 65 13.00 7.27 -23.82
C GLU A 65 12.34 6.59 -22.62
N ASP A 66 12.77 5.35 -22.38
CA ASP A 66 12.32 4.55 -21.26
C ASP A 66 12.59 5.25 -19.91
N LYS A 67 11.74 4.96 -18.93
CA LYS A 67 11.93 5.50 -17.57
C LYS A 67 13.13 4.83 -16.91
N SER A 68 14.04 5.61 -16.36
CA SER A 68 15.09 5.12 -15.47
C SER A 68 14.71 5.39 -14.01
N TYR A 69 14.98 4.40 -13.15
CA TYR A 69 14.69 4.46 -11.72
C TYR A 69 15.95 4.48 -10.85
N ASP A 70 17.09 4.93 -11.39
CA ASP A 70 18.38 4.97 -10.67
C ASP A 70 18.30 5.79 -9.37
N TYR A 71 17.47 6.83 -9.33
CA TYR A 71 17.25 7.64 -8.13
C TYR A 71 16.66 6.85 -6.95
N ILE A 72 16.07 5.68 -7.18
CA ILE A 72 15.56 4.84 -6.10
C ILE A 72 16.70 4.28 -5.24
N THR A 73 17.83 3.89 -5.85
CA THR A 73 18.98 3.38 -5.08
C THR A 73 19.59 4.51 -4.26
N GLU A 74 19.76 5.70 -4.85
CA GLU A 74 20.22 6.90 -4.12
C GLU A 74 19.31 7.25 -2.93
N LEU A 75 17.98 7.14 -3.10
CA LEU A 75 17.03 7.35 -2.01
C LEU A 75 17.18 6.32 -0.90
N MET A 76 17.40 5.05 -1.24
CA MET A 76 17.62 3.97 -0.28
C MET A 76 18.94 4.16 0.49
N GLU A 77 20.02 4.54 -0.20
CA GLU A 77 21.31 4.84 0.42
C GLU A 77 21.17 5.95 1.46
N LYS A 78 20.54 7.08 1.10
CA LYS A 78 20.28 8.19 2.03
C LYS A 78 19.44 7.76 3.24
N VAL A 79 18.48 6.84 3.04
CA VAL A 79 17.70 6.27 4.13
C VAL A 79 18.60 5.46 5.07
N ILE A 80 19.49 4.61 4.53
CA ILE A 80 20.43 3.79 5.30
C ILE A 80 21.45 4.67 6.04
N GLU A 81 22.05 5.67 5.39
CA GLU A 81 22.98 6.60 6.02
C GLU A 81 22.33 7.33 7.18
N ARG A 82 21.12 7.88 6.96
CA ARG A 82 20.35 8.53 8.04
C ARG A 82 20.01 7.55 9.15
N MET A 83 19.79 6.28 8.80
CA MET A 83 19.52 5.20 9.73
C MET A 83 20.73 4.79 10.57
N LEU A 84 21.95 4.91 10.03
CA LEU A 84 23.22 4.64 10.73
C LEU A 84 23.66 5.83 11.60
N ASN A 85 23.50 7.05 11.09
CA ASN A 85 23.88 8.28 11.80
C ASN A 85 22.93 8.63 12.95
N ASN A 86 21.74 8.04 12.98
CA ASN A 86 20.80 8.18 14.10
C ASN A 86 21.21 7.25 15.25
N ASN A 87 21.94 7.78 16.24
CA ASN A 87 22.31 7.09 17.48
C ASN A 87 21.12 6.80 18.42
N ILE A 88 19.88 7.10 18.01
CA ILE A 88 18.66 6.94 18.80
C ILE A 88 17.86 5.77 18.21
N GLY A 89 17.56 4.77 19.03
CA GLY A 89 16.83 3.56 18.63
C GLY A 89 15.47 3.85 17.96
N ARG A 90 15.09 3.02 16.99
CA ARG A 90 13.88 3.21 16.14
C ARG A 90 12.56 2.89 16.83
N ASN A 91 12.59 2.39 18.06
CA ASN A 91 11.41 1.92 18.80
C ASN A 91 10.65 3.06 19.49
N ARG A 92 10.62 4.24 18.87
CA ARG A 92 9.98 5.43 19.44
C ARG A 92 8.54 5.56 18.97
N PRO A 93 7.63 6.06 19.82
CA PRO A 93 6.32 6.50 19.35
C PRO A 93 6.51 7.57 18.27
N VAL A 94 5.81 7.40 17.14
CA VAL A 94 5.82 8.40 16.07
C VAL A 94 5.11 9.65 16.59
N VAL A 95 5.85 10.74 16.74
CA VAL A 95 5.27 12.05 17.03
C VAL A 95 4.44 12.47 15.82
N LEU A 96 3.16 12.74 16.03
CA LEU A 96 2.24 13.17 14.98
C LEU A 96 2.29 14.69 14.82
N GLU A 97 2.33 15.15 13.58
CA GLU A 97 2.22 16.57 13.21
C GLU A 97 0.91 17.17 13.76
N THR A 98 0.88 18.48 13.98
CA THR A 98 -0.31 19.20 14.51
C THR A 98 -1.59 18.92 13.73
N ASP A 99 -1.46 18.79 12.42
CA ASP A 99 -2.60 18.69 11.51
C ASP A 99 -2.94 17.23 11.16
N ASP A 100 -2.28 16.25 11.79
CA ASP A 100 -2.58 14.84 11.54
C ASP A 100 -3.94 14.48 12.14
N PRO A 101 -4.92 13.99 11.35
CA PRO A 101 -6.26 13.64 11.85
C PRO A 101 -6.22 12.59 12.96
N ARG A 102 -5.13 11.82 13.09
CA ARG A 102 -4.94 10.86 14.18
C ARG A 102 -4.65 11.51 15.54
N ARG A 103 -4.45 12.83 15.60
CA ARG A 103 -4.42 13.60 16.87
C ARG A 103 -5.82 13.87 17.43
N ILE A 104 -6.85 13.91 16.59
CA ILE A 104 -8.23 14.19 17.01
C ILE A 104 -8.74 13.07 17.91
N SER A 105 -8.49 11.82 17.53
CA SER A 105 -8.77 10.66 18.38
C SER A 105 -7.85 9.49 18.04
N ARG A 106 -7.47 8.71 19.07
CA ARG A 106 -6.69 7.47 18.88
C ARG A 106 -7.47 6.41 18.09
N VAL A 107 -8.80 6.45 18.20
CA VAL A 107 -9.74 5.47 17.64
C VAL A 107 -10.77 6.21 16.81
N LEU A 108 -11.04 5.72 15.58
CA LEU A 108 -12.01 6.34 14.66
C LEU A 108 -13.46 6.25 15.17
N ALA A 109 -13.74 5.27 16.03
CA ALA A 109 -15.06 5.06 16.59
C ALA A 109 -15.40 6.16 17.61
N PRO A 110 -16.65 6.68 17.59
CA PRO A 110 -17.10 7.69 18.55
C PRO A 110 -17.27 7.11 19.97
N ILE A 111 -17.37 5.79 20.10
CA ILE A 111 -17.50 5.08 21.38
C ILE A 111 -16.13 4.53 21.76
N PRO A 112 -15.64 4.77 22.99
CA PRO A 112 -14.39 4.16 23.45
C PRO A 112 -14.50 2.63 23.45
N PRO A 113 -13.42 1.90 23.15
CA PRO A 113 -13.45 0.46 23.25
C PRO A 113 -13.71 0.04 24.70
N SER A 114 -14.58 -0.97 24.88
CA SER A 114 -14.76 -1.66 26.17
C SER A 114 -13.44 -2.20 26.69
N ALA A 115 -13.35 -2.47 28.00
CA ALA A 115 -12.11 -2.96 28.60
C ALA A 115 -11.72 -4.31 27.98
N THR A 116 -10.41 -4.55 27.82
CA THR A 116 -9.90 -5.80 27.22
C THR A 116 -10.44 -7.04 27.94
N THR A 117 -10.59 -6.98 29.26
CA THR A 117 -11.18 -8.03 30.09
C THR A 117 -12.62 -8.35 29.70
N GLU A 118 -13.43 -7.33 29.45
CA GLU A 118 -14.84 -7.48 29.03
C GLU A 118 -14.94 -8.05 27.62
N ILE A 119 -14.07 -7.60 26.70
CA ILE A 119 -14.02 -8.11 25.31
C ILE A 119 -13.67 -9.60 25.30
N VAL A 120 -12.68 -10.02 26.10
CA VAL A 120 -12.28 -11.43 26.22
C VAL A 120 -13.40 -12.28 26.81
N GLN A 121 -14.11 -11.79 27.83
CA GLN A 121 -15.26 -12.49 28.40
C GLN A 121 -16.43 -12.65 27.41
N GLN A 122 -16.67 -11.63 26.57
CA GLN A 122 -17.72 -11.65 25.55
C GLN A 122 -17.32 -12.48 24.31
N GLN A 123 -16.05 -12.84 24.18
CA GLN A 123 -15.53 -13.58 23.03
C GLN A 123 -16.04 -15.03 23.03
N LYS A 124 -17.20 -15.27 22.40
CA LYS A 124 -17.73 -16.62 22.19
C LYS A 124 -17.06 -17.26 20.96
N SER A 125 -16.42 -18.41 21.16
CA SER A 125 -15.94 -19.25 20.06
C SER A 125 -17.12 -19.75 19.23
N ARG A 126 -16.98 -19.74 17.90
CA ARG A 126 -17.97 -20.34 16.99
C ARG A 126 -17.94 -21.87 17.01
N PHE A 127 -16.86 -22.45 17.51
CA PHE A 127 -16.75 -23.90 17.72
C PHE A 127 -17.33 -24.24 19.09
N SER A 128 -18.45 -24.95 19.12
CA SER A 128 -19.02 -25.48 20.36
C SER A 128 -18.05 -26.49 20.95
N SER A 129 -17.59 -26.27 22.18
CA SER A 129 -16.82 -27.27 22.93
C SER A 129 -17.71 -28.37 23.52
N LYS A 130 -18.76 -28.79 22.81
CA LYS A 130 -19.53 -29.98 23.20
C LYS A 130 -18.83 -31.20 22.64
N ARG A 131 -18.00 -31.83 23.47
CA ARG A 131 -17.86 -33.28 23.42
C ARG A 131 -19.04 -33.82 24.22
N ASP A 132 -20.13 -34.15 23.53
CA ASP A 132 -21.20 -34.98 24.10
C ASP A 132 -20.68 -36.43 24.11
N ASP A 133 -19.81 -36.77 25.07
CA ASP A 133 -19.27 -38.12 25.30
C ASP A 133 -19.91 -38.77 26.54
N THR A 134 -21.20 -38.60 26.75
CA THR A 134 -21.92 -39.33 27.79
C THR A 134 -23.28 -39.77 27.30
N LEU A 135 -23.42 -41.09 27.12
CA LEU A 135 -24.61 -41.94 27.14
C LEU A 135 -24.74 -42.81 25.88
N ASP A 136 -23.94 -43.89 25.79
CA ASP A 136 -24.33 -45.06 24.96
C ASP A 136 -23.82 -46.43 25.46
N ASP A 137 -23.16 -46.52 26.62
CA ASP A 137 -22.54 -47.78 27.08
C ASP A 137 -23.41 -48.65 28.02
N THR A 138 -24.67 -48.31 28.30
CA THR A 138 -25.49 -49.10 29.25
C THR A 138 -26.35 -50.22 28.64
N ASN A 139 -26.21 -50.55 27.35
CA ASN A 139 -27.10 -51.54 26.70
C ASN A 139 -26.43 -52.75 26.04
N ARG A 140 -25.21 -53.13 26.46
CA ARG A 140 -24.48 -54.31 25.92
C ARG A 140 -24.25 -55.45 26.91
N LEU A 141 -25.09 -55.62 27.94
CA LEU A 141 -24.92 -56.71 28.93
C LEU A 141 -26.14 -57.61 29.18
N ASN A 142 -27.16 -57.60 28.32
CA ASN A 142 -28.26 -58.58 28.40
C ASN A 142 -28.48 -59.30 27.06
N SER A 143 -27.54 -60.18 26.70
CA SER A 143 -27.79 -61.29 25.76
C SER A 143 -26.82 -62.45 26.03
N VAL A 144 -27.11 -63.22 27.07
CA VAL A 144 -26.78 -64.66 27.18
C VAL A 144 -27.93 -65.34 27.91
#